data_AF-A0A0F9C8L0-F1
#
_entry.id   AF-A0A0F9C8L0-F1
#
_cell.length_a   1.000
_cell.length_b   1.000
_cell.length_c   1.000
_cell.angle_alpha   90.00
_cell.angle_beta   90.00
_cell.angle_gamma   90.00
#
_symmetry.space_group_name_H-M   'P 1'
#
loop_
_entity.id
_entity.type
_entity.pdbx_description
1 polymer ?
#
loop_
_entity_poly.entity_id
_entity_poly.type
_entity_poly.pdbx_seq_one_letter_code
_entity_poly.pdbx_strand_id
1 'polypeptide(L)'
;DPTDQDDVKSPTTMLSQVEKIRGVILDRLMKKGNKHYPHDGRIVVILTRWGQNDLVPTFKDMGFTIYEMPIVGPYPWGPTLSPTRFPMSRVREIHKDKADILFSLTFMCNPQAVRGNVILREHISYWTAALIPEHPMQFVMAVDPAASTKTHADYSAIATIGVDIKTKWLYLVDMWAGRVETPDLEAKIVQIAQRTSGLRTVALETVGFQLSLLQGMRRRYHLPFKEIPYRTRKNVQTKVLGIDRDKTGRALYLDALFASGRLFIPKDLPLLDGVSLEDELCSFSPTNSHRNDDRMDALAIGSVMAESLVAGASSQVNLRGF
;
A
#
# COMPACT_ATOMS: atom_id res chain seq x y z
N ASP A 1 9.65 14.82 5.62
CA ASP A 1 9.38 13.58 6.36
C ASP A 1 9.02 12.56 5.31
N PRO A 2 9.79 11.46 5.19
CA PRO A 2 9.39 10.32 4.39
C PRO A 2 7.94 9.97 4.71
N THR A 3 7.14 9.77 3.67
CA THR A 3 5.74 9.39 3.82
C THR A 3 5.52 7.89 3.72
N ASP A 4 6.54 7.15 3.30
CA ASP A 4 6.55 5.73 3.03
C ASP A 4 7.98 5.15 3.10
N GLN A 5 8.11 3.85 2.80
CA GLN A 5 9.38 3.13 2.82
C GLN A 5 10.27 3.40 1.60
N ASP A 6 9.71 3.95 0.52
CA ASP A 6 10.45 4.28 -0.70
C ASP A 6 11.31 5.51 -0.49
N ASP A 7 10.72 6.51 0.15
CA ASP A 7 11.39 7.76 0.48
C ASP A 7 12.69 7.46 1.22
N VAL A 8 12.71 6.50 2.16
CA VAL A 8 13.90 6.13 2.95
C VAL A 8 14.90 5.24 2.21
N LYS A 9 14.50 4.56 1.14
CA LYS A 9 15.41 3.72 0.34
C LYS A 9 16.09 4.51 -0.78
N SER A 10 15.44 5.54 -1.30
CA SER A 10 15.98 6.38 -2.38
C SER A 10 17.03 7.37 -1.84
N PRO A 11 18.32 7.22 -2.19
CA PRO A 11 19.36 8.15 -1.71
C PRO A 11 19.10 9.57 -2.20
N THR A 12 18.64 9.73 -3.44
CA THR A 12 18.32 11.03 -4.03
C THR A 12 17.15 11.70 -3.32
N THR A 13 16.10 10.94 -3.02
CA THR A 13 14.94 11.46 -2.28
C THR A 13 15.36 11.87 -0.88
N MET A 14 16.07 11.00 -0.15
CA MET A 14 16.56 11.31 1.19
C MET A 14 17.48 12.52 1.21
N LEU A 15 18.41 12.64 0.25
CA LEU A 15 19.31 13.78 0.16
C LEU A 15 18.53 15.09 -0.02
N SER A 16 17.56 15.12 -0.93
CA SER A 16 16.67 16.28 -1.10
C SER A 16 15.86 16.60 0.17
N GLN A 17 15.36 15.58 0.87
CA GLN A 17 14.63 15.78 2.14
C GLN A 17 15.55 16.32 3.24
N VAL A 18 16.77 15.79 3.36
CA VAL A 18 17.78 16.21 4.34
C VAL A 18 18.18 17.66 4.09
N GLU A 19 18.51 18.02 2.86
CA GLU A 19 18.87 19.40 2.49
C GLU A 19 17.75 20.38 2.82
N LYS A 20 16.51 20.03 2.43
CA LYS A 20 15.34 20.85 2.71
C LYS A 20 15.12 21.05 4.20
N ILE A 21 15.23 19.98 4.99
CA ILE A 21 14.98 20.05 6.44
C ILE A 21 16.09 20.80 7.16
N ARG A 22 17.35 20.57 6.79
CA ARG A 22 18.49 21.33 7.32
C ARG A 22 18.30 22.82 7.06
N GLY A 23 17.98 23.22 5.83
CA GLY A 23 17.71 24.61 5.48
C GLY A 23 16.58 25.22 6.31
N VAL A 24 15.41 24.55 6.35
CA VAL A 24 14.24 25.03 7.12
C VAL A 24 14.55 25.20 8.60
N ILE A 25 15.28 24.26 9.21
CA ILE A 25 15.60 24.32 10.64
C ILE A 25 16.60 25.41 10.94
N LEU A 26 17.66 25.54 10.13
CA LEU A 26 18.67 26.57 10.30
C LEU A 26 18.08 27.97 10.13
N ASP A 27 17.19 28.16 9.16
CA ASP A 27 16.56 29.45 8.89
C ASP A 27 15.52 29.84 9.95
N ARG A 28 14.80 28.86 10.51
CA ARG A 28 13.68 29.13 11.43
C ARG A 28 14.06 29.09 12.90
N LEU A 29 15.20 28.49 13.26
CA LEU A 29 15.61 28.41 14.65
C LEU A 29 16.10 29.77 15.16
N MET A 30 15.27 30.41 15.98
CA MET A 30 15.68 31.60 16.71
C MET A 30 16.64 31.23 17.85
N LYS A 31 17.94 31.30 17.58
CA LYS A 31 19.00 30.90 18.54
C LYS A 31 19.00 31.70 19.84
N LYS A 32 18.56 32.96 19.78
CA LYS A 32 18.42 33.84 20.93
C LYS A 32 17.09 34.58 20.88
N GLY A 33 16.41 34.66 22.00
CA GLY A 33 15.23 35.51 22.15
C GLY A 33 15.50 36.96 21.75
N ASN A 34 14.45 37.67 21.38
CA ASN A 34 14.47 39.09 21.05
C ASN A 34 13.53 39.89 21.98
N LYS A 35 13.43 41.21 21.75
CA LYS A 35 12.61 42.10 22.58
C LYS A 35 11.12 41.73 22.61
N HIS A 36 10.61 41.04 21.59
CA HIS A 36 9.21 40.61 21.50
C HIS A 36 9.00 39.16 21.97
N TYR A 37 10.03 38.31 21.87
CA TYR A 37 10.03 36.92 22.30
C TYR A 37 11.32 36.62 23.09
N PRO A 38 11.31 36.77 24.43
CA PRO A 38 12.54 36.76 25.23
C PRO A 38 13.17 35.37 25.41
N HIS A 39 12.57 34.32 24.86
CA HIS A 39 13.05 32.95 24.98
C HIS A 39 13.64 32.45 23.68
N ASP A 40 14.64 31.58 23.77
CA ASP A 40 15.20 30.89 22.61
C ASP A 40 14.14 29.99 21.95
N GLY A 41 14.20 29.90 20.63
CA GLY A 41 13.31 29.06 19.84
C GLY A 41 13.54 27.58 20.12
N ARG A 42 12.45 26.80 20.14
CA ARG A 42 12.49 25.34 20.23
C ARG A 42 11.80 24.73 19.03
N ILE A 43 12.39 23.69 18.47
CA ILE A 43 11.80 22.92 17.37
C ILE A 43 11.54 21.51 17.88
N VAL A 44 10.30 21.06 17.74
CA VAL A 44 9.88 19.69 18.03
C VAL A 44 9.51 19.03 16.70
N VAL A 45 10.06 17.84 16.46
CA VAL A 45 9.79 17.06 15.25
C VAL A 45 9.09 15.77 15.66
N ILE A 46 7.98 15.46 14.99
CA ILE A 46 7.25 14.20 15.14
C ILE A 46 7.40 13.45 13.82
N LEU A 47 7.88 12.22 13.89
CA LEU A 47 8.23 11.39 12.72
C LEU A 47 7.61 10.01 12.88
N THR A 48 7.22 9.41 11.76
CA THR A 48 6.91 7.97 11.71
C THR A 48 8.15 7.23 11.23
N ARG A 49 8.47 6.08 11.84
CA ARG A 49 9.58 5.23 11.36
C ARG A 49 9.13 4.52 10.09
N TRP A 50 9.93 4.65 9.04
CA TRP A 50 9.72 3.95 7.76
C TRP A 50 10.89 3.05 7.37
N GLY A 51 12.03 3.15 8.08
CA GLY A 51 13.21 2.31 7.87
C GLY A 51 14.42 2.88 8.59
N GLN A 52 15.58 2.24 8.44
CA GLN A 52 16.82 2.70 9.09
C GLN A 52 17.34 4.03 8.54
N ASN A 53 17.12 4.26 7.24
CA ASN A 53 17.61 5.42 6.50
C ASN A 53 16.61 6.59 6.55
N ASP A 54 15.73 6.64 7.53
CA ASP A 54 14.84 7.79 7.72
C ASP A 54 15.60 9.04 8.20
N LEU A 55 14.88 10.07 8.64
CA LEU A 55 15.50 11.33 9.04
C LEU A 55 16.05 11.32 10.47
N VAL A 56 15.82 10.26 11.26
CA VAL A 56 16.27 10.20 12.66
C VAL A 56 17.80 10.34 12.79
N PRO A 57 18.64 9.66 11.99
CA PRO A 57 20.09 9.89 12.00
C PRO A 57 20.46 11.34 11.70
N THR A 58 19.78 11.97 10.73
CA THR A 58 20.03 13.37 10.38
C THR A 58 19.73 14.31 11.54
N PHE A 59 18.61 14.12 12.24
CA PHE A 59 18.27 14.93 13.41
C PHE A 59 19.26 14.73 14.56
N LYS A 60 19.69 13.48 14.78
CA LYS A 60 20.72 13.16 15.77
C LYS A 60 22.03 13.90 15.48
N ASP A 61 22.48 13.90 14.22
CA ASP A 61 23.68 14.62 13.79
C ASP A 61 23.54 16.15 13.92
N MET A 62 22.32 16.67 13.80
CA MET A 62 22.01 18.09 14.02
C MET A 62 21.91 18.47 15.52
N GLY A 63 22.11 17.52 16.44
CA GLY A 63 22.08 17.76 17.88
C GLY A 63 20.69 17.68 18.51
N PHE A 64 19.69 17.15 17.81
CA PHE A 64 18.38 16.90 18.42
C PHE A 64 18.46 15.77 19.44
N THR A 65 17.76 15.94 20.56
CA THR A 65 17.47 14.84 21.47
C THR A 65 16.39 13.95 20.86
N ILE A 66 16.69 12.68 20.67
CA ILE A 66 15.76 11.71 20.09
C ILE A 66 14.99 11.02 21.21
N TYR A 67 13.65 11.04 21.11
CA TYR A 67 12.76 10.29 21.99
C TYR A 67 12.00 9.25 21.16
N GLU A 68 12.16 7.98 21.48
CA GLU A 68 11.37 6.90 20.90
C GLU A 68 10.22 6.55 21.86
N MET A 69 8.99 6.63 21.34
CA MET A 69 7.77 6.46 22.12
C MET A 69 6.90 5.36 21.49
N PRO A 70 7.27 4.07 21.67
CA PRO A 70 6.48 2.97 21.16
C PRO A 70 5.07 2.95 21.78
N ILE A 71 4.05 2.52 21.04
CA ILE A 71 2.68 2.52 21.54
C ILE A 71 2.49 1.65 22.78
N VAL A 72 3.31 0.59 22.92
CA VAL A 72 3.39 -0.31 24.09
C VAL A 72 4.78 -0.22 24.69
N GLY A 73 4.84 -0.12 26.01
CA GLY A 73 6.10 -0.03 26.75
C GLY A 73 5.87 0.07 28.26
N PRO A 74 6.95 0.00 29.07
CA PRO A 74 6.87 0.12 30.52
C PRO A 74 6.75 1.60 30.93
N TYR A 75 5.60 2.22 30.69
CA TYR A 75 5.36 3.61 31.09
C TYR A 75 4.95 3.72 32.56
N PRO A 76 5.31 4.80 33.27
CA PRO A 76 4.91 5.02 34.67
C PRO A 76 3.39 5.01 34.89
N TRP A 77 2.61 5.31 33.86
CA TRP A 77 1.15 5.39 33.91
C TRP A 77 0.44 4.18 33.29
N GLY A 78 1.18 3.14 32.87
CA GLY A 78 0.59 1.90 32.35
C GLY A 78 1.32 1.29 31.16
N PRO A 79 0.73 0.28 30.50
CA PRO A 79 1.40 -0.50 29.46
C PRO A 79 1.43 0.17 28.08
N THR A 80 0.76 1.32 27.91
CA THR A 80 0.68 2.02 26.62
C THR A 80 1.03 3.49 26.73
N LEU A 81 1.51 4.05 25.62
CA LEU A 81 1.94 5.46 25.54
C LEU A 81 0.83 6.43 25.95
N SER A 82 -0.42 6.10 25.62
CA SER A 82 -1.60 6.85 26.03
C SER A 82 -2.75 5.88 26.30
N PRO A 83 -3.01 5.49 27.57
CA PRO A 83 -4.07 4.53 27.90
C PRO A 83 -5.48 4.97 27.47
N THR A 84 -5.71 6.29 27.37
CA THR A 84 -6.99 6.85 26.93
C THR A 84 -7.18 6.77 25.42
N ARG A 85 -6.14 7.06 24.62
CA ARG A 85 -6.20 7.02 23.16
C ARG A 85 -5.95 5.62 22.59
N PHE A 86 -5.09 4.86 23.27
CA PHE A 86 -4.61 3.54 22.89
C PHE A 86 -4.72 2.58 24.08
N PRO A 87 -5.95 2.25 24.51
CA PRO A 87 -6.15 1.12 25.41
C PRO A 87 -5.67 -0.17 24.74
N MET A 88 -5.27 -1.17 25.53
CA MET A 88 -4.72 -2.43 24.99
C MET A 88 -5.65 -3.13 24.00
N SER A 89 -6.98 -3.00 24.14
CA SER A 89 -7.95 -3.51 23.15
C SER A 89 -7.74 -2.89 21.78
N ARG A 90 -7.66 -1.56 21.70
CA ARG A 90 -7.38 -0.82 20.46
C ARG A 90 -5.99 -1.15 19.91
N VAL A 91 -4.99 -1.31 20.77
CA VAL A 91 -3.65 -1.72 20.32
C VAL A 91 -3.70 -3.07 19.62
N ARG A 92 -4.44 -4.05 20.16
CA ARG A 92 -4.64 -5.36 19.52
C ARG A 92 -5.39 -5.26 18.20
N GLU A 93 -6.40 -4.39 18.10
CA GLU A 93 -7.11 -4.13 16.83
C GLU A 93 -6.17 -3.54 15.78
N ILE A 94 -5.36 -2.55 16.15
CA ILE A 94 -4.36 -1.95 15.26
C ILE A 94 -3.31 -2.99 14.85
N HIS A 95 -2.83 -3.81 15.79
CA HIS A 95 -1.88 -4.90 15.51
C HIS A 95 -2.47 -5.87 14.49
N LYS A 96 -3.72 -6.31 14.71
CA LYS A 96 -4.44 -7.17 13.78
C LYS A 96 -4.63 -6.51 12.41
N ASP A 97 -4.87 -5.20 12.35
CA ASP A 97 -5.03 -4.47 11.08
C ASP A 97 -3.74 -4.30 10.31
N LYS A 98 -2.62 -4.07 10.99
CA LYS A 98 -1.33 -3.73 10.38
C LYS A 98 -0.43 -4.92 10.17
N ALA A 99 -0.67 -6.04 10.84
CA ALA A 99 0.26 -7.17 10.94
C ALA A 99 1.61 -6.78 11.58
N ASP A 100 2.42 -7.80 11.87
CA ASP A 100 3.58 -7.70 12.74
C ASP A 100 4.64 -6.71 12.23
N ILE A 101 4.96 -6.76 10.94
CA ILE A 101 6.05 -5.95 10.36
C ILE A 101 5.67 -4.45 10.37
N LEU A 102 4.52 -4.11 9.81
CA LEU A 102 4.10 -2.71 9.71
C LEU A 102 3.76 -2.13 11.09
N PHE A 103 3.18 -2.92 12.00
CA PHE A 103 2.97 -2.51 13.38
C PHE A 103 4.30 -2.27 14.12
N SER A 104 5.24 -3.21 14.01
CA SER A 104 6.56 -3.08 14.65
C SER A 104 7.30 -1.85 14.16
N LEU A 105 7.22 -1.59 12.85
CA LEU A 105 7.85 -0.42 12.24
C LEU A 105 7.19 0.88 12.71
N THR A 106 5.89 1.04 12.48
CA THR A 106 5.19 2.33 12.63
C THR A 106 4.75 2.64 14.06
N PHE A 107 4.34 1.62 14.83
CA PHE A 107 3.79 1.78 16.18
C PHE A 107 4.78 1.41 17.29
N MET A 108 5.69 0.46 17.06
CA MET A 108 6.74 0.10 18.03
C MET A 108 8.08 0.80 17.77
N CYS A 109 8.14 1.65 16.74
CA CYS A 109 9.33 2.40 16.34
C CYS A 109 10.56 1.53 16.03
N ASN A 110 10.37 0.29 15.57
CA ASN A 110 11.46 -0.65 15.28
C ASN A 110 11.84 -0.64 13.78
N PRO A 111 12.90 0.09 13.38
CA PRO A 111 13.32 0.18 11.97
C PRO A 111 13.93 -1.12 11.42
N GLN A 112 14.20 -2.11 12.28
CA GLN A 112 14.77 -3.41 11.89
C GLN A 112 13.70 -4.45 11.55
N ALA A 113 12.40 -4.12 11.69
CA ALA A 113 11.30 -5.06 11.49
C ALA A 113 11.22 -5.62 10.06
N VAL A 114 11.73 -4.90 9.06
CA VAL A 114 11.76 -5.34 7.66
C VAL A 114 13.00 -6.22 7.43
N ARG A 115 12.95 -7.50 7.80
CA ARG A 115 13.97 -8.51 7.45
C ARG A 115 13.30 -9.82 7.00
N GLY A 116 13.78 -10.39 5.90
CA GLY A 116 13.26 -11.64 5.34
C GLY A 116 12.12 -11.44 4.35
N ASN A 117 11.28 -12.47 4.19
CA ASN A 117 10.10 -12.44 3.33
C ASN A 117 9.05 -11.48 3.91
N VAL A 118 8.47 -10.64 3.08
CA VAL A 118 7.48 -9.65 3.54
C VAL A 118 6.12 -10.30 3.79
N ILE A 119 5.69 -11.17 2.87
CA ILE A 119 4.41 -11.89 2.97
C ILE A 119 4.71 -13.28 3.53
N LEU A 120 4.18 -13.56 4.71
CA LEU A 120 4.36 -14.86 5.35
C LEU A 120 3.33 -15.87 4.86
N ARG A 121 3.77 -17.11 4.67
CA ARG A 121 2.92 -18.18 4.13
C ARG A 121 1.73 -18.47 5.04
N GLU A 122 1.96 -18.45 6.35
CA GLU A 122 0.94 -18.65 7.38
C GLU A 122 -0.15 -17.56 7.39
N HIS A 123 0.11 -16.38 6.80
CA HIS A 123 -0.90 -15.33 6.68
C HIS A 123 -1.86 -15.58 5.51
N ILE A 124 -1.42 -16.29 4.47
CA ILE A 124 -2.19 -16.47 3.24
C ILE A 124 -3.42 -17.34 3.52
N SER A 125 -4.59 -16.74 3.33
CA SER A 125 -5.87 -17.41 3.46
C SER A 125 -6.43 -17.80 2.09
N TYR A 126 -7.03 -18.99 2.03
CA TYR A 126 -7.61 -19.53 0.80
C TYR A 126 -9.13 -19.49 0.83
N TRP A 127 -9.75 -19.30 -0.33
CA TRP A 127 -11.16 -19.59 -0.54
C TRP A 127 -11.32 -20.72 -1.57
N THR A 128 -12.47 -21.40 -1.48
CA THR A 128 -12.88 -22.46 -2.40
C THR A 128 -14.33 -22.20 -2.81
N ALA A 129 -14.83 -22.91 -3.83
CA ALA A 129 -16.23 -22.78 -4.25
C ALA A 129 -17.24 -22.99 -3.10
N ALA A 130 -16.87 -23.78 -2.08
CA ALA A 130 -17.70 -24.02 -0.89
C ALA A 130 -17.70 -22.84 0.11
N LEU A 131 -16.77 -21.89 -0.04
CA LEU A 131 -16.59 -20.72 0.83
C LEU A 131 -16.94 -19.41 0.11
N ILE A 132 -17.61 -19.47 -1.05
CA ILE A 132 -18.07 -18.27 -1.75
C ILE A 132 -19.10 -17.57 -0.85
N PRO A 133 -18.93 -16.26 -0.56
CA PRO A 133 -19.90 -15.51 0.23
C PRO A 133 -21.30 -15.57 -0.41
N GLU A 134 -22.33 -15.77 0.41
CA GLU A 134 -23.73 -15.70 -0.04
C GLU A 134 -24.15 -14.27 -0.43
N HIS A 135 -23.38 -13.26 0.01
CA HIS A 135 -23.69 -11.87 -0.25
C HIS A 135 -23.27 -11.44 -1.67
N PRO A 136 -24.00 -10.49 -2.28
CA PRO A 136 -23.59 -9.93 -3.56
C PRO A 136 -22.17 -9.34 -3.50
N MET A 137 -21.35 -9.69 -4.49
CA MET A 137 -20.02 -9.11 -4.64
C MET A 137 -20.03 -7.99 -5.68
N GLN A 138 -19.13 -7.04 -5.51
CA GLN A 138 -18.74 -6.11 -6.57
C GLN A 138 -17.34 -6.48 -7.05
N PHE A 139 -17.09 -6.36 -8.35
CA PHE A 139 -15.82 -6.76 -8.92
C PHE A 139 -15.01 -5.57 -9.39
N VAL A 140 -13.70 -5.65 -9.16
CA VAL A 140 -12.70 -4.76 -9.70
C VAL A 140 -11.71 -5.60 -10.47
N MET A 141 -11.33 -5.13 -11.65
CA MET A 141 -10.20 -5.67 -12.39
C MET A 141 -9.06 -4.66 -12.34
N ALA A 142 -7.88 -5.10 -11.95
CA ALA A 142 -6.65 -4.31 -11.99
C ALA A 142 -5.70 -4.90 -13.01
N VAL A 143 -5.12 -4.04 -13.83
CA VAL A 143 -4.24 -4.41 -14.93
C VAL A 143 -2.89 -3.76 -14.68
N ASP A 144 -1.85 -4.57 -14.62
CA ASP A 144 -0.45 -4.15 -14.62
C ASP A 144 0.18 -4.50 -15.97
N PRO A 145 0.24 -3.55 -16.93
CA PRO A 145 0.71 -3.82 -18.27
C PRO A 145 2.25 -3.71 -18.35
N ALA A 146 2.88 -4.73 -18.92
CA ALA A 146 4.31 -4.71 -19.22
C ALA A 146 4.62 -3.86 -20.47
N ALA A 147 5.74 -3.14 -20.45
CA ALA A 147 6.16 -2.27 -21.55
C ALA A 147 6.89 -3.01 -22.70
N SER A 148 7.32 -4.26 -22.48
CA SER A 148 8.13 -5.03 -23.44
C SER A 148 7.65 -6.48 -23.55
N THR A 149 7.90 -7.10 -24.70
CA THR A 149 7.47 -8.47 -25.05
C THR A 149 8.61 -9.45 -25.30
N LYS A 150 9.86 -9.06 -24.99
CA LYS A 150 11.03 -9.94 -25.11
C LYS A 150 10.88 -11.17 -24.18
N THR A 151 11.59 -12.26 -24.46
CA THR A 151 11.57 -13.48 -23.63
C THR A 151 12.06 -13.27 -22.19
N HIS A 152 12.81 -12.19 -21.94
CA HIS A 152 13.21 -11.71 -20.61
C HIS A 152 12.35 -10.53 -20.11
N ALA A 153 11.26 -10.21 -20.80
CA ALA A 153 10.38 -9.11 -20.41
C ALA A 153 9.40 -9.52 -19.31
N ASP A 154 8.96 -8.50 -18.60
CA ASP A 154 7.99 -8.56 -17.51
C ASP A 154 6.64 -9.11 -18.02
N TYR A 155 5.85 -9.72 -17.13
CA TYR A 155 4.53 -10.19 -17.48
C TYR A 155 3.55 -9.03 -17.44
N SER A 156 2.59 -9.01 -18.36
CA SER A 156 1.37 -8.25 -18.10
C SER A 156 0.49 -9.09 -17.19
N ALA A 157 0.00 -8.51 -16.09
CA ALA A 157 -0.84 -9.18 -15.12
C ALA A 157 -2.23 -8.52 -15.03
N ILE A 158 -3.25 -9.35 -14.80
CA ILE A 158 -4.64 -8.94 -14.59
C ILE A 158 -5.17 -9.67 -13.37
N ALA A 159 -5.48 -8.90 -12.32
CA ALA A 159 -6.13 -9.41 -11.11
C ALA A 159 -7.60 -8.99 -11.10
N THR A 160 -8.51 -9.95 -10.91
CA THR A 160 -9.94 -9.68 -10.69
C THR A 160 -10.27 -9.94 -9.22
N ILE A 161 -10.65 -8.88 -8.49
CA ILE A 161 -10.97 -8.93 -7.07
C ILE A 161 -12.48 -8.74 -6.88
N GLY A 162 -13.11 -9.68 -6.20
CA GLY A 162 -14.46 -9.53 -5.66
C GLY A 162 -14.39 -8.94 -4.25
N VAL A 163 -15.24 -7.96 -3.96
CA VAL A 163 -15.45 -7.45 -2.61
C VAL A 163 -16.87 -7.77 -2.14
N ASP A 164 -16.97 -8.44 -1.00
CA ASP A 164 -18.25 -8.68 -0.33
C ASP A 164 -18.77 -7.36 0.24
N ILE A 165 -19.98 -6.95 -0.19
CA ILE A 165 -20.59 -5.69 0.22
C ILE A 165 -20.90 -5.61 1.71
N LYS A 166 -21.00 -6.73 2.43
CA LYS A 166 -21.35 -6.78 3.85
C LYS A 166 -20.10 -6.88 4.72
N THR A 167 -19.27 -7.90 4.49
CA THR A 167 -18.07 -8.14 5.31
C THR A 167 -16.90 -7.25 4.92
N LYS A 168 -16.92 -6.71 3.70
CA LYS A 168 -15.83 -5.94 3.08
C LYS A 168 -14.56 -6.77 2.85
N TRP A 169 -14.67 -8.10 2.91
CA TRP A 169 -13.58 -9.00 2.59
C TRP A 169 -13.36 -9.07 1.08
N LEU A 170 -12.10 -9.28 0.73
CA LEU A 170 -11.59 -9.29 -0.63
C LEU A 170 -11.28 -10.74 -1.04
N TYR A 171 -11.71 -11.09 -2.24
CA TYR A 171 -11.50 -12.41 -2.82
C TYR A 171 -10.84 -12.21 -4.16
N LEU A 172 -9.63 -12.71 -4.34
CA LEU A 172 -9.04 -12.83 -5.67
C LEU A 172 -9.83 -13.90 -6.42
N VAL A 173 -10.54 -13.50 -7.46
CA VAL A 173 -11.45 -14.36 -8.25
C VAL A 173 -10.70 -15.00 -9.40
N ASP A 174 -9.84 -14.22 -10.05
CA ASP A 174 -9.09 -14.62 -11.22
C ASP A 174 -7.77 -13.85 -11.25
N MET A 175 -6.70 -14.55 -11.62
CA MET A 175 -5.38 -13.97 -11.82
C MET A 175 -4.83 -14.49 -13.14
N TRP A 176 -4.68 -13.60 -14.10
CA TRP A 176 -4.06 -13.89 -15.38
C TRP A 176 -2.72 -13.17 -15.48
N ALA A 177 -1.72 -13.84 -16.04
CA ALA A 177 -0.45 -13.22 -16.40
C ALA A 177 0.07 -13.80 -17.71
N GLY A 178 0.69 -12.98 -18.54
CA GLY A 178 1.25 -13.40 -19.82
C GLY A 178 2.19 -12.37 -20.43
N ARG A 179 3.15 -12.85 -21.22
CA ARG A 179 3.99 -12.02 -22.09
C ARG A 179 3.28 -11.85 -23.43
N VAL A 180 2.61 -10.71 -23.61
CA VAL A 180 1.78 -10.45 -24.78
C VAL A 180 2.01 -9.03 -25.27
N GLU A 181 1.76 -8.81 -26.56
CA GLU A 181 1.75 -7.46 -27.13
C GLU A 181 0.53 -6.68 -26.66
N THR A 182 0.60 -5.35 -26.77
CA THR A 182 -0.48 -4.46 -26.31
C THR A 182 -1.86 -4.82 -26.90
N PRO A 183 -2.03 -5.12 -28.20
CA PRO A 183 -3.33 -5.50 -28.75
C PRO A 183 -3.90 -6.81 -28.16
N ASP A 184 -3.03 -7.77 -27.85
CA ASP A 184 -3.43 -9.04 -27.25
C ASP A 184 -3.81 -8.85 -25.78
N LEU A 185 -3.07 -8.00 -25.06
CA LEU A 185 -3.45 -7.58 -23.70
C LEU A 185 -4.82 -6.90 -23.70
N GLU A 186 -5.09 -5.99 -24.65
CA GLU A 186 -6.40 -5.34 -24.78
C GLU A 186 -7.52 -6.36 -24.99
N ALA A 187 -7.34 -7.30 -25.92
CA ALA A 187 -8.30 -8.38 -26.16
C ALA A 187 -8.54 -9.21 -24.90
N LYS A 188 -7.47 -9.47 -24.12
CA LYS A 188 -7.56 -10.21 -22.87
C LYS A 188 -8.33 -9.47 -21.78
N ILE A 189 -8.05 -8.17 -21.59
CA ILE A 189 -8.76 -7.30 -20.65
C ILE A 189 -10.26 -7.31 -20.99
N VAL A 190 -10.61 -7.15 -22.26
CA VAL A 190 -12.01 -7.15 -22.71
C VAL A 190 -12.67 -8.50 -22.49
N GLN A 191 -11.97 -9.60 -22.81
CA GLN A 191 -12.46 -10.96 -22.59
C GLN A 191 -12.79 -11.19 -21.10
N ILE A 192 -11.88 -10.82 -20.20
CA ILE A 192 -12.06 -10.99 -18.75
C ILE A 192 -13.15 -10.04 -18.23
N ALA A 193 -13.21 -8.81 -18.73
CA ALA A 193 -14.23 -7.84 -18.32
C ALA A 193 -15.65 -8.31 -18.69
N GLN A 194 -15.84 -8.81 -19.92
CA GLN A 194 -17.16 -9.23 -20.40
C GLN A 194 -17.70 -10.47 -19.68
N ARG A 195 -16.83 -11.39 -19.25
CA ARG A 195 -17.24 -12.55 -18.44
C ARG A 195 -17.51 -12.21 -16.97
N THR A 196 -17.03 -11.06 -16.49
CA THR A 196 -17.14 -10.66 -15.08
C THR A 196 -18.42 -9.84 -14.86
N SER A 197 -19.52 -10.53 -14.59
CA SER A 197 -20.79 -9.88 -14.26
C SER A 197 -20.64 -9.04 -12.99
N GLY A 198 -21.13 -7.80 -13.01
CA GLY A 198 -21.03 -6.89 -11.86
C GLY A 198 -19.69 -6.17 -11.73
N LEU A 199 -18.83 -6.21 -12.76
CA LEU A 199 -17.61 -5.39 -12.82
C LEU A 199 -17.93 -3.90 -12.68
N ARG A 200 -17.33 -3.27 -11.68
CA ARG A 200 -17.51 -1.84 -11.36
C ARG A 200 -16.34 -0.98 -11.80
N THR A 201 -15.16 -1.56 -11.96
CA THR A 201 -13.96 -0.81 -12.29
C THR A 201 -12.94 -1.66 -13.02
N VAL A 202 -12.34 -1.09 -14.06
CA VAL A 202 -11.12 -1.57 -14.69
C VAL A 202 -10.02 -0.56 -14.41
N ALA A 203 -9.08 -0.89 -13.53
CA ALA A 203 -8.01 -0.03 -13.05
C ALA A 203 -6.74 -0.23 -13.87
N LEU A 204 -6.24 0.84 -14.47
CA LEU A 204 -4.95 0.89 -15.18
C LEU A 204 -4.11 2.05 -14.66
N GLU A 205 -2.79 1.85 -14.62
CA GLU A 205 -1.84 2.93 -14.36
C GLU A 205 -1.82 3.92 -15.54
N THR A 206 -1.64 5.20 -15.24
CA THR A 206 -1.62 6.29 -16.23
C THR A 206 -0.25 6.94 -16.36
N VAL A 207 0.80 6.12 -16.45
CA VAL A 207 2.18 6.59 -16.66
C VAL A 207 2.70 6.11 -18.01
N GLY A 208 3.30 7.03 -18.78
CA GLY A 208 3.94 6.71 -20.06
C GLY A 208 2.97 6.11 -21.09
N PHE A 209 3.33 4.97 -21.68
CA PHE A 209 2.56 4.33 -22.76
C PHE A 209 1.17 3.86 -22.31
N GLN A 210 1.01 3.58 -21.01
CA GLN A 210 -0.23 3.06 -20.43
C GLN A 210 -1.37 4.08 -20.50
N LEU A 211 -1.06 5.37 -20.49
CA LEU A 211 -2.06 6.44 -20.70
C LEU A 211 -2.67 6.36 -22.10
N SER A 212 -1.85 6.15 -23.12
CA SER A 212 -2.31 6.00 -24.52
C SER A 212 -3.16 4.74 -24.67
N LEU A 213 -2.76 3.63 -24.03
CA LEU A 213 -3.53 2.39 -23.96
C LEU A 213 -4.91 2.65 -23.35
N LEU A 214 -4.97 3.26 -22.15
CA LEU A 214 -6.23 3.56 -21.48
C LEU A 214 -7.16 4.45 -22.32
N GLN A 215 -6.63 5.51 -22.94
CA GLN A 215 -7.41 6.41 -23.79
C GLN A 215 -7.94 5.68 -25.04
N GLY A 216 -7.11 4.86 -25.67
CA GLY A 216 -7.49 4.04 -26.82
C GLY A 216 -8.57 3.02 -26.48
N MET A 217 -8.47 2.39 -25.31
CA MET A 217 -9.48 1.45 -24.82
C MET A 217 -10.79 2.14 -24.45
N ARG A 218 -10.76 3.30 -23.78
CA ARG A 218 -11.96 4.10 -23.46
C ARG A 218 -12.77 4.48 -24.71
N ARG A 219 -12.11 4.70 -25.84
CA ARG A 219 -12.78 5.02 -27.12
C ARG A 219 -13.39 3.79 -27.79
N ARG A 220 -12.72 2.63 -27.70
CA ARG A 220 -13.13 1.38 -28.39
C ARG A 220 -14.10 0.53 -27.59
N TYR A 221 -14.03 0.59 -26.26
CA TYR A 221 -14.77 -0.29 -25.36
C TYR A 221 -15.53 0.51 -24.31
N HIS A 222 -16.80 0.16 -24.10
CA HIS A 222 -17.65 0.74 -23.07
C HIS A 222 -17.46 0.02 -21.73
N LEU A 223 -16.24 0.10 -21.17
CA LEU A 223 -15.87 -0.49 -19.89
C LEU A 223 -15.64 0.60 -18.82
N PRO A 224 -15.85 0.29 -17.53
CA PRO A 224 -15.74 1.27 -16.45
C PRO A 224 -14.28 1.54 -16.06
N PHE A 225 -13.52 2.14 -16.98
CA PHE A 225 -12.10 2.45 -16.80
C PHE A 225 -11.86 3.53 -15.75
N LYS A 226 -11.03 3.23 -14.75
CA LYS A 226 -10.60 4.16 -13.71
C LYS A 226 -9.07 4.19 -13.64
N GLU A 227 -8.53 5.37 -13.36
CA GLU A 227 -7.10 5.53 -13.16
C GLU A 227 -6.73 5.08 -11.75
N ILE A 228 -5.58 4.44 -11.59
CA ILE A 228 -5.08 4.03 -10.29
C ILE A 228 -4.73 5.28 -9.46
N PRO A 229 -5.33 5.47 -8.27
CA PRO A 229 -4.99 6.59 -7.42
C PRO A 229 -3.67 6.28 -6.71
N TYR A 230 -2.55 6.85 -7.17
CA TYR A 230 -1.31 6.79 -6.39
C TYR A 230 -1.40 7.66 -5.15
N ARG A 231 -0.75 7.22 -4.08
CA ARG A 231 -0.60 8.01 -2.87
C ARG A 231 0.19 9.28 -3.20
N THR A 232 -0.42 10.42 -2.93
CA THR A 232 0.21 11.74 -3.07
C THR A 232 -0.04 12.53 -1.79
N ARG A 233 0.77 13.56 -1.51
CA ARG A 233 0.53 14.45 -0.36
C ARG A 233 -0.89 15.01 -0.34
N LYS A 234 -1.45 15.29 -1.52
CA LYS A 234 -2.83 15.75 -1.69
C LYS A 234 -3.84 14.66 -1.29
N ASN A 235 -3.66 13.43 -1.78
CA ASN A 235 -4.57 12.31 -1.51
C ASN A 235 -4.55 11.88 -0.03
N VAL A 236 -3.37 11.96 0.62
CA VAL A 236 -3.24 11.72 2.07
C VAL A 236 -4.02 12.76 2.86
N GLN A 237 -3.92 14.05 2.50
CA GLN A 237 -4.67 15.13 3.15
C GLN A 237 -6.18 14.99 2.95
N THR A 238 -6.62 14.55 1.77
CA THR A 238 -8.04 14.35 1.46
C THR A 238 -8.57 12.97 1.87
N LYS A 239 -7.77 12.15 2.57
CA LYS A 239 -8.10 10.77 3.00
C LYS A 239 -8.59 9.87 1.85
N VAL A 240 -8.13 10.14 0.64
CA VAL A 240 -8.40 9.27 -0.52
C VAL A 240 -7.43 8.10 -0.43
N LEU A 241 -7.97 6.88 -0.42
CA LEU A 241 -7.16 5.67 -0.46
C LEU A 241 -6.36 5.66 -1.77
N GLY A 242 -5.05 5.46 -1.66
CA GLY A 242 -4.17 5.40 -2.81
C GLY A 242 -3.10 4.34 -2.61
N ILE A 243 -2.66 3.76 -3.73
CA ILE A 243 -1.61 2.75 -3.73
C ILE A 243 -0.25 3.40 -3.50
N ASP A 244 0.59 2.74 -2.69
CA ASP A 244 1.98 3.12 -2.56
C ASP A 244 2.73 2.86 -3.88
N ARG A 245 3.66 3.74 -4.22
CA ARG A 245 4.45 3.58 -5.46
C ARG A 245 5.43 2.42 -5.35
N ASP A 246 5.92 2.13 -4.14
CA ASP A 246 6.83 1.01 -3.86
C ASP A 246 6.16 -0.36 -3.90
N LYS A 247 6.90 -1.32 -4.41
CA LYS A 247 6.61 -2.76 -4.34
C LYS A 247 6.65 -3.28 -2.91
N THR A 248 7.55 -2.77 -2.04
CA THR A 248 7.58 -3.18 -0.62
C THR A 248 6.37 -2.69 0.15
N GLY A 249 5.95 -1.43 -0.09
CA GLY A 249 4.73 -0.89 0.49
C GLY A 249 3.50 -1.70 0.11
N ARG A 250 3.39 -2.08 -1.17
CA ARG A 250 2.34 -2.98 -1.68
C ARG A 250 2.38 -4.35 -1.03
N ALA A 251 3.55 -4.97 -0.91
CA ALA A 251 3.71 -6.27 -0.26
C ALA A 251 3.30 -6.24 1.22
N LEU A 252 3.67 -5.19 1.97
CA LEU A 252 3.27 -5.01 3.36
C LEU A 252 1.77 -4.77 3.51
N TYR A 253 1.17 -4.03 2.58
CA TYR A 253 -0.27 -3.84 2.53
C TYR A 253 -1.00 -5.16 2.27
N LEU A 254 -0.51 -5.99 1.34
CA LEU A 254 -1.05 -7.33 1.10
C LEU A 254 -0.90 -8.23 2.32
N ASP A 255 0.28 -8.25 2.96
CA ASP A 255 0.51 -9.01 4.19
C ASP A 255 -0.47 -8.62 5.30
N ALA A 256 -0.71 -7.31 5.49
CA ALA A 256 -1.70 -6.81 6.43
C ALA A 256 -3.13 -7.29 6.14
N LEU A 257 -3.52 -7.34 4.85
CA LEU A 257 -4.82 -7.90 4.45
C LEU A 257 -4.91 -9.40 4.68
N PHE A 258 -3.84 -10.15 4.37
CA PHE A 258 -3.77 -11.59 4.60
C PHE A 258 -3.83 -11.93 6.09
N ALA A 259 -2.93 -11.37 6.90
CA ALA A 259 -2.83 -11.60 8.34
C ALA A 259 -4.11 -11.22 9.10
N SER A 260 -4.83 -10.19 8.61
CA SER A 260 -6.08 -9.76 9.23
C SER A 260 -7.30 -10.59 8.79
N GLY A 261 -7.12 -11.56 7.88
CA GLY A 261 -8.20 -12.40 7.34
C GLY A 261 -9.15 -11.65 6.43
N ARG A 262 -8.66 -10.64 5.71
CA ARG A 262 -9.45 -9.78 4.81
C ARG A 262 -9.21 -10.02 3.32
N LEU A 263 -8.13 -10.70 2.95
CA LEU A 263 -7.84 -11.07 1.57
C LEU A 263 -7.69 -12.59 1.46
N PHE A 264 -8.40 -13.16 0.49
CA PHE A 264 -8.40 -14.58 0.21
C PHE A 264 -8.00 -14.83 -1.25
N ILE A 265 -7.12 -15.80 -1.50
CA ILE A 265 -6.78 -16.26 -2.86
C ILE A 265 -7.42 -17.62 -3.15
N PRO A 266 -7.71 -17.96 -4.43
CA PRO A 266 -8.22 -19.28 -4.77
C PRO A 266 -7.15 -20.32 -4.50
N LYS A 267 -7.56 -21.47 -3.95
CA LYS A 267 -6.65 -22.60 -3.73
C LYS A 267 -6.07 -23.17 -5.03
N ASP A 268 -6.86 -23.16 -6.10
CA ASP A 268 -6.57 -23.86 -7.34
C ASP A 268 -6.25 -22.90 -8.51
N LEU A 269 -5.48 -21.84 -8.25
CA LEU A 269 -5.01 -20.94 -9.30
C LEU A 269 -4.01 -21.64 -10.25
N PRO A 270 -4.11 -21.43 -11.57
CA PRO A 270 -3.12 -21.93 -12.51
C PRO A 270 -1.70 -21.45 -12.17
N LEU A 271 -0.73 -22.35 -12.33
CA LEU A 271 0.69 -22.02 -12.20
C LEU A 271 1.13 -21.14 -13.38
N LEU A 272 1.97 -20.14 -13.10
CA LEU A 272 2.65 -19.35 -14.12
C LEU A 272 4.09 -19.87 -14.21
N ASP A 273 4.46 -20.49 -15.33
CA ASP A 273 5.79 -21.09 -15.54
C ASP A 273 6.25 -22.01 -14.39
N GLY A 274 5.29 -22.79 -13.85
CA GLY A 274 5.52 -23.71 -12.75
C GLY A 274 5.53 -23.08 -11.35
N VAL A 275 5.25 -21.78 -11.22
CA VAL A 275 5.24 -21.05 -9.95
C VAL A 275 3.81 -20.67 -9.54
N SER A 276 3.41 -21.07 -8.33
CA SER A 276 2.11 -20.69 -7.75
C SER A 276 2.10 -19.21 -7.37
N LEU A 277 0.92 -18.59 -7.26
CA LEU A 277 0.83 -17.21 -6.79
C LEU A 277 1.33 -17.08 -5.34
N GLU A 278 1.04 -18.08 -4.50
CA GLU A 278 1.52 -18.15 -3.11
C GLU A 278 3.06 -18.12 -3.05
N ASP A 279 3.73 -18.97 -3.84
CA ASP A 279 5.19 -19.01 -3.87
C ASP A 279 5.78 -17.68 -4.36
N GLU A 280 5.15 -17.05 -5.36
CA GLU A 280 5.58 -15.75 -5.85
C GLU A 280 5.49 -14.67 -4.75
N LEU A 281 4.32 -14.58 -4.09
CA LEU A 281 4.09 -13.62 -3.00
C LEU A 281 5.08 -13.83 -1.83
N CYS A 282 5.27 -15.08 -1.40
CA CYS A 282 6.19 -15.41 -0.31
C CYS A 282 7.66 -15.24 -0.68
N SER A 283 8.01 -15.29 -1.97
CA SER A 283 9.38 -15.06 -2.45
C SER A 283 9.75 -13.58 -2.56
N PHE A 284 8.78 -12.67 -2.37
CA PHE A 284 9.03 -11.24 -2.45
C PHE A 284 9.99 -10.80 -1.34
N SER A 285 11.13 -10.25 -1.78
CA SER A 285 12.14 -9.64 -0.91
C SER A 285 12.31 -8.16 -1.25
N PRO A 286 12.41 -7.27 -0.24
CA PRO A 286 12.69 -5.84 -0.43
C PRO A 286 14.07 -5.52 -1.03
N THR A 287 14.93 -6.54 -1.19
CA THR A 287 16.30 -6.41 -1.73
C THR A 287 16.41 -6.72 -3.23
N ASN A 288 15.31 -6.69 -3.98
CA ASN A 288 15.26 -6.99 -5.43
C ASN A 288 15.82 -8.38 -5.83
N SER A 289 15.73 -9.37 -4.95
CA SER A 289 16.10 -10.76 -5.25
C SER A 289 14.92 -11.63 -5.69
N HIS A 290 13.74 -11.05 -5.89
CA HIS A 290 12.53 -11.76 -6.28
C HIS A 290 12.49 -12.00 -7.80
N ARG A 291 11.81 -13.06 -8.22
CA ARG A 291 11.81 -13.53 -9.62
C ARG A 291 10.93 -12.67 -10.52
N ASN A 292 9.67 -12.51 -10.10
CA ASN A 292 8.62 -11.74 -10.76
C ASN A 292 7.76 -11.10 -9.67
N ASP A 293 7.12 -9.97 -9.97
CA ASP A 293 6.20 -9.30 -9.06
C ASP A 293 4.96 -8.70 -9.72
N ASP A 294 4.80 -8.87 -11.03
CA ASP A 294 3.66 -8.33 -11.80
C ASP A 294 2.30 -8.82 -11.23
N ARG A 295 2.19 -10.10 -10.81
CA ARG A 295 0.94 -10.60 -10.20
C ARG A 295 0.71 -10.00 -8.81
N MET A 296 1.77 -9.75 -8.05
CA MET A 296 1.72 -9.10 -6.74
C MET A 296 1.25 -7.64 -6.89
N ASP A 297 1.79 -6.94 -7.87
CA ASP A 297 1.43 -5.55 -8.18
C ASP A 297 -0.03 -5.43 -8.63
N ALA A 298 -0.47 -6.27 -9.58
CA ALA A 298 -1.87 -6.32 -9.99
C ALA A 298 -2.81 -6.65 -8.82
N LEU A 299 -2.43 -7.58 -7.92
CA LEU A 299 -3.20 -7.92 -6.73
C LEU A 299 -3.30 -6.76 -5.74
N ALA A 300 -2.21 -6.04 -5.49
CA ALA A 300 -2.19 -4.87 -4.62
C ALA A 300 -3.07 -3.74 -5.16
N ILE A 301 -2.96 -3.43 -6.46
CA ILE A 301 -3.80 -2.46 -7.15
C ILE A 301 -5.27 -2.85 -7.05
N GLY A 302 -5.60 -4.10 -7.37
CA GLY A 302 -6.97 -4.62 -7.32
C GLY A 302 -7.57 -4.49 -5.92
N SER A 303 -6.79 -4.80 -4.89
CA SER A 303 -7.21 -4.75 -3.49
C SER A 303 -7.50 -3.31 -3.04
N VAL A 304 -6.60 -2.35 -3.32
CA VAL A 304 -6.82 -0.93 -3.01
C VAL A 304 -8.08 -0.39 -3.70
N MET A 305 -8.25 -0.75 -4.97
CA MET A 305 -9.40 -0.30 -5.75
C MET A 305 -10.70 -0.91 -5.26
N ALA A 306 -10.69 -2.18 -4.84
CA ALA A 306 -11.84 -2.85 -4.23
C ALA A 306 -12.23 -2.22 -2.87
N GLU A 307 -11.26 -1.91 -2.01
CA GLU A 307 -11.51 -1.17 -0.76
C GLU A 307 -12.10 0.23 -1.03
N SER A 308 -11.66 0.90 -2.11
CA SER A 308 -12.20 2.21 -2.49
C SER A 308 -13.68 2.19 -2.89
N LEU A 309 -14.17 1.07 -3.46
CA LEU A 309 -15.60 0.90 -3.78
C LEU A 309 -16.45 0.83 -2.50
N VAL A 310 -15.92 0.14 -1.48
CA VAL A 310 -16.57 0.02 -0.18
C VAL A 310 -16.62 1.36 0.55
N ALA A 311 -15.52 2.12 0.53
CA ALA A 311 -15.45 3.43 1.15
C ALA A 311 -16.44 4.42 0.49
N GLY A 312 -16.55 4.39 -0.84
CA GLY A 312 -17.50 5.21 -1.60
C GLY A 312 -18.98 4.85 -1.40
N ALA A 313 -19.29 3.58 -1.06
CA ALA A 313 -20.65 3.18 -0.68
C ALA A 313 -21.06 3.68 0.73
N SER A 314 -20.07 4.08 1.54
CA SER A 314 -20.25 4.54 2.93
C SER A 314 -20.31 6.06 3.05
N SER A 315 -20.08 6.81 1.96
CA SER A 315 -20.06 8.28 1.96
C SER A 315 -21.45 8.92 1.75
N GLN A 316 -22.45 8.41 2.48
CA GLN A 316 -23.58 9.24 2.92
C GLN A 316 -23.43 9.50 4.42
N VAL A 317 -22.52 10.42 4.78
CA VAL A 317 -22.69 11.19 6.01
C VAL A 317 -22.39 12.65 5.66
N ASN A 318 -23.46 13.35 5.27
CA ASN A 318 -23.52 14.79 5.43
C ASN A 318 -23.63 15.09 6.92
N LEU A 319 -22.67 15.83 7.47
CA LEU A 319 -22.95 16.76 8.57
C LEU A 319 -22.23 18.08 8.27
N ARG A 320 -23.03 19.08 7.91
CA ARG A 320 -22.71 20.51 8.01
C ARG A 320 -22.61 20.91 9.49
N GLY A 321 -21.86 21.99 9.75
CA GLY A 321 -21.86 22.77 11.01
C GLY A 321 -20.84 22.25 12.03
N PHE A 322 -19.89 23.02 12.56
CA PHE A 322 -19.74 24.47 12.71
C PHE A 322 -18.34 24.93 12.30
#